data_AF-A0A9D6NFP9-F1
#
_entry.id   AF-A0A9D6NFP9-F1
#
_cell.length_a   1.000
_cell.length_b   1.000
_cell.length_c   1.000
_cell.angle_alpha   90.00
_cell.angle_beta   90.00
_cell.angle_gamma   90.00
#
_symmetry.space_group_name_H-M   'P 1'
#
loop_
_entity.id
_entity.type
_entity.pdbx_description
1 polymer ?
#
loop_
_entity_poly.entity_id
_entity_poly.type
_entity_poly.pdbx_seq_one_letter_code
_entity_poly.pdbx_strand_id
1 'polypeptide(L)'
;MFDEFNFDSTQGKLQQHRANLARLAEIQDELKMLVQARDRLLRDLTTLKATLETHRQAGSVIRLRAMQILNRLAKQVEEGISESQLLSSDDERLINELDASRIQLEHDVDLTERRLKIAQFEADSLAQMLEDLEDQVAEIAADLDGEEDNFLNERH
;
A
#
# COMPACT_ATOMS: atom_id res chain seq x y z
N MET A 1 22.71 -14.61 57.82
CA MET A 1 23.24 -14.17 56.51
C MET A 1 22.59 -14.96 55.37
N PHE A 2 21.25 -15.03 55.33
CA PHE A 2 20.50 -15.65 54.22
C PHE A 2 19.55 -14.65 53.53
N ASP A 3 19.38 -13.44 54.08
CA ASP A 3 18.47 -12.41 53.52
C ASP A 3 19.09 -11.57 52.40
N GLU A 4 20.42 -11.44 52.30
CA GLU A 4 21.04 -10.61 51.25
C GLU A 4 20.98 -11.24 49.85
N PHE A 5 21.04 -12.58 49.75
CA PHE A 5 20.99 -13.28 48.46
C PHE A 5 19.58 -13.35 47.84
N ASN A 6 18.53 -13.37 48.69
CA ASN A 6 17.13 -13.38 48.21
C ASN A 6 16.60 -11.98 47.87
N PHE A 7 17.15 -10.93 48.48
CA PHE A 7 16.73 -9.55 48.22
C PHE A 7 17.24 -9.05 46.85
N ASP A 8 18.48 -9.42 46.48
CA ASP A 8 19.06 -9.11 45.18
C ASP A 8 18.32 -9.82 44.03
N SER A 9 17.86 -11.06 44.26
CA SER A 9 17.10 -11.82 43.26
C SER A 9 15.67 -11.28 43.07
N THR A 10 15.00 -10.83 44.14
CA THR A 10 13.67 -10.20 44.03
C THR A 10 13.76 -8.80 43.41
N GLN A 11 14.81 -8.02 43.70
CA GLN A 11 15.03 -6.73 43.03
C GLN A 11 15.32 -6.90 41.53
N GLY A 12 16.11 -7.91 41.14
CA GLY A 12 16.34 -8.26 39.74
C GLY A 12 15.04 -8.60 39.00
N LYS A 13 14.19 -9.47 39.57
CA LYS A 13 12.87 -9.82 39.00
C LYS A 13 11.93 -8.62 38.89
N LEU A 14 11.87 -7.77 39.91
CA LEU A 14 11.05 -6.55 39.87
C LEU A 14 11.55 -5.54 38.82
N GLN A 15 12.86 -5.47 38.57
CA GLN A 15 13.42 -4.66 37.49
C GLN A 15 13.06 -5.22 36.12
N GLN A 16 13.15 -6.54 35.93
CA GLN A 16 12.78 -7.21 34.68
C GLN A 16 11.28 -7.04 34.37
N HIS A 17 10.41 -7.25 35.35
CA HIS A 17 8.97 -7.00 35.22
C HIS A 17 8.66 -5.56 34.77
N ARG A 18 9.34 -4.57 35.37
CA ARG A 18 9.19 -3.16 34.99
C ARG A 18 9.70 -2.88 33.58
N ALA A 19 10.80 -3.52 33.18
CA ALA A 19 11.33 -3.40 31.83
C ALA A 19 10.37 -4.00 30.79
N ASN A 20 9.79 -5.16 31.08
CA ASN A 20 8.77 -5.81 30.25
C ASN A 20 7.52 -4.94 30.08
N LEU A 21 7.00 -4.36 31.18
CA LEU A 21 5.88 -3.42 31.11
C LEU A 21 6.22 -2.14 30.33
N ALA A 22 7.43 -1.61 30.49
CA ALA A 22 7.88 -0.45 29.71
C ALA A 22 7.96 -0.78 28.21
N ARG A 23 8.49 -1.95 27.85
CA ARG A 23 8.56 -2.40 26.47
C ARG A 23 7.16 -2.64 25.86
N LEU A 24 6.22 -3.20 26.61
CA LEU A 24 4.82 -3.32 26.15
C LEU A 24 4.18 -1.95 25.88
N ALA A 25 4.49 -0.94 26.69
CA ALA A 25 4.00 0.42 26.44
C ALA A 25 4.60 1.01 25.15
N GLU A 26 5.88 0.79 24.88
CA GLU A 26 6.53 1.17 23.63
C GLU A 26 5.91 0.45 22.42
N ILE A 27 5.74 -0.87 22.50
CA ILE A 27 5.09 -1.66 21.45
C ILE A 27 3.66 -1.16 21.19
N GLN A 28 2.92 -0.79 22.24
CA GLN A 28 1.59 -0.22 22.09
C GLN A 28 1.61 1.09 21.28
N ASP A 29 2.61 1.93 21.47
CA ASP A 29 2.77 3.17 20.70
C ASP A 29 3.22 2.88 19.25
N GLU A 30 4.11 1.91 19.05
CA GLU A 30 4.53 1.43 17.72
C GLU A 30 3.33 0.86 16.93
N LEU A 31 2.47 0.07 17.57
CA LEU A 31 1.22 -0.44 16.98
C LEU A 31 0.25 0.67 16.58
N LYS A 32 0.11 1.74 17.39
CA LYS A 32 -0.71 2.90 17.02
C LYS A 32 -0.16 3.57 15.76
N MET A 33 1.17 3.70 15.65
CA MET A 33 1.81 4.27 14.47
C MET A 33 1.59 3.39 13.23
N LEU A 34 1.69 2.06 13.37
CA LEU A 34 1.37 1.12 12.30
C LEU A 34 -0.09 1.23 11.83
N VAL A 35 -1.03 1.34 12.76
CA VAL A 35 -2.46 1.53 12.43
C VAL A 35 -2.67 2.81 11.63
N GLN A 36 -2.02 3.92 12.02
CA GLN A 36 -2.10 5.17 11.28
C GLN A 36 -1.48 5.08 9.88
N ALA A 37 -0.33 4.41 9.76
CA ALA A 37 0.33 4.17 8.48
C ALA A 37 -0.54 3.30 7.55
N ARG A 38 -1.12 2.22 8.07
CA ARG A 38 -2.10 1.37 7.35
C ARG A 38 -3.30 2.19 6.86
N ASP A 39 -3.89 3.01 7.71
CA ASP A 39 -5.07 3.80 7.35
C ASP A 39 -4.75 4.88 6.30
N ARG A 40 -3.52 5.41 6.30
CA ARG A 40 -3.03 6.26 5.22
C ARG A 40 -2.88 5.46 3.93
N LEU A 41 -2.22 4.32 3.98
CA LEU A 41 -1.97 3.48 2.81
C LEU A 41 -3.27 3.02 2.15
N LEU A 42 -4.29 2.65 2.93
CA LEU A 42 -5.62 2.29 2.43
C LEU A 42 -6.30 3.45 1.69
N ARG A 43 -6.16 4.69 2.18
CA ARG A 43 -6.67 5.89 1.49
C ARG A 43 -5.94 6.14 0.18
N ASP A 44 -4.61 5.99 0.19
CA ASP A 44 -3.79 6.17 -1.00
C ASP A 44 -4.12 5.11 -2.07
N LEU A 45 -4.26 3.84 -1.69
CA LEU A 45 -4.68 2.75 -2.58
C LEU A 45 -6.09 2.97 -3.14
N THR A 46 -7.03 3.46 -2.32
CA THR A 46 -8.39 3.79 -2.78
C THR A 46 -8.35 4.89 -3.84
N THR A 47 -7.50 5.90 -3.65
CA THR A 47 -7.31 7.00 -4.60
C THR A 47 -6.65 6.53 -5.89
N LEU A 48 -5.63 5.66 -5.79
CA LEU A 48 -4.98 5.06 -6.96
C LEU A 48 -5.97 4.20 -7.76
N LYS A 49 -6.83 3.42 -7.09
CA LYS A 49 -7.87 2.63 -7.74
C LYS A 49 -8.85 3.51 -8.53
N ALA A 50 -9.30 4.61 -7.95
CA ALA A 50 -10.18 5.56 -8.65
C ALA A 50 -9.48 6.23 -9.85
N THR A 51 -8.19 6.52 -9.71
CA THR A 51 -7.35 7.09 -10.78
C THR A 51 -7.20 6.10 -11.94
N LEU A 52 -6.89 4.84 -11.66
CA LEU A 52 -6.80 3.77 -12.67
C LEU A 52 -8.12 3.56 -13.41
N GLU A 53 -9.25 3.63 -12.71
CA GLU A 53 -10.57 3.54 -13.34
C GLU A 53 -10.83 4.73 -14.27
N THR A 54 -10.40 5.94 -13.89
CA THR A 54 -10.46 7.13 -14.74
C THR A 54 -9.60 6.96 -16.00
N HIS A 55 -8.37 6.45 -15.85
CA HIS A 55 -7.48 6.14 -16.97
C HIS A 55 -8.09 5.10 -17.91
N ARG A 56 -8.71 4.05 -17.36
CA ARG A 56 -9.42 3.01 -18.13
C ARG A 56 -10.56 3.59 -18.96
N GLN A 57 -11.35 4.49 -18.37
CA GLN A 57 -12.44 5.19 -19.06
C GLN A 57 -11.91 6.10 -20.16
N ALA A 58 -10.88 6.90 -19.88
CA ALA A 58 -10.22 7.75 -20.86
C ALA A 58 -9.69 6.93 -22.06
N GLY A 59 -9.00 5.82 -21.80
CA GLY A 59 -8.53 4.91 -22.84
C GLY A 59 -9.68 4.28 -23.66
N SER A 60 -10.82 3.99 -23.03
CA SER A 60 -12.02 3.53 -23.75
C SER A 60 -12.59 4.61 -24.69
N VAL A 61 -12.61 5.87 -24.25
CA VAL A 61 -13.07 7.00 -25.07
C VAL A 61 -12.15 7.22 -26.27
N ILE A 62 -10.83 7.21 -26.06
CA ILE A 62 -9.84 7.32 -27.14
C ILE A 62 -10.04 6.21 -28.17
N ARG A 63 -10.15 4.95 -27.71
CA ARG A 63 -10.39 3.80 -28.60
C ARG A 63 -11.69 3.93 -29.40
N LEU A 64 -12.78 4.34 -28.76
CA LEU A 64 -14.06 4.52 -29.42
C LEU A 64 -13.96 5.58 -30.53
N ARG A 65 -13.36 6.73 -30.24
CA ARG A 65 -13.18 7.81 -31.22
C ARG A 65 -12.28 7.38 -32.37
N ALA A 66 -11.16 6.71 -32.09
CA ALA A 66 -10.29 6.16 -33.12
C ALA A 66 -11.03 5.16 -34.02
N MET A 67 -11.85 4.29 -33.44
CA MET A 67 -12.65 3.32 -34.19
C MET A 67 -13.73 3.99 -35.06
N GLN A 68 -14.34 5.10 -34.60
CA GLN A 68 -15.27 5.89 -35.41
C GLN A 68 -14.59 6.48 -36.65
N ILE A 69 -13.38 7.02 -36.50
CA ILE A 69 -12.57 7.55 -37.62
C ILE A 69 -12.24 6.42 -38.59
N LEU A 70 -11.73 5.29 -38.08
CA LEU A 70 -11.39 4.13 -38.91
C LEU A 70 -12.59 3.59 -39.69
N ASN A 71 -13.76 3.47 -39.05
CA ASN A 71 -14.98 3.02 -39.71
C ASN A 71 -15.43 4.00 -40.81
N ARG A 72 -15.33 5.31 -40.54
CA ARG A 72 -15.66 6.31 -41.56
C ARG A 72 -14.70 6.24 -42.75
N LEU A 73 -13.40 6.14 -42.49
CA LEU A 73 -12.38 5.98 -43.53
C LEU A 73 -12.60 4.71 -44.35
N ALA A 74 -12.89 3.58 -43.70
CA ALA A 74 -13.20 2.32 -44.37
C ALA A 74 -14.41 2.46 -45.31
N LYS A 75 -15.49 3.13 -44.86
CA LYS A 75 -16.67 3.41 -45.70
C LYS A 75 -16.33 4.29 -46.91
N GLN A 76 -15.49 5.32 -46.71
CA GLN A 76 -15.04 6.20 -47.80
C GLN A 76 -14.21 5.42 -48.85
N VAL A 77 -13.38 4.47 -48.41
CA VAL A 77 -12.64 3.57 -49.30
C VAL A 77 -13.60 2.66 -50.08
N GLU A 78 -14.59 2.05 -49.42
CA GLU A 78 -15.62 1.23 -50.08
C GLU A 78 -16.43 2.01 -51.12
N GLU A 79 -16.68 3.30 -50.86
CA GLU A 79 -17.38 4.21 -51.76
C GLU A 79 -16.52 4.70 -52.96
N GLY A 80 -15.26 4.26 -53.05
CA GLY A 80 -14.37 4.58 -54.17
C GLY A 80 -13.81 6.01 -54.12
N ILE A 81 -13.81 6.65 -52.95
CA ILE A 81 -13.20 7.96 -52.76
C ILE A 81 -11.68 7.81 -52.90
N SER A 82 -11.06 8.67 -53.71
CA SER A 82 -9.62 8.64 -53.96
C SER A 82 -8.82 8.85 -52.67
N GLU A 83 -7.68 8.19 -52.52
CA GLU A 83 -6.82 8.29 -51.33
C GLU A 83 -6.48 9.74 -50.93
N SER A 84 -6.32 10.63 -51.91
CA SER A 84 -6.06 12.06 -51.68
C SER A 84 -7.22 12.85 -51.06
N GLN A 85 -8.39 12.23 -50.88
CA GLN A 85 -9.61 12.82 -50.29
C GLN A 85 -10.10 12.05 -49.06
N LEU A 86 -9.39 11.01 -48.62
CA LEU A 86 -9.82 10.17 -47.50
C LEU A 86 -9.76 10.90 -46.15
N LEU A 87 -8.72 11.69 -45.92
CA LEU A 87 -8.54 12.46 -44.70
C LEU A 87 -8.93 13.92 -44.93
N SER A 88 -9.92 14.40 -44.20
CA SER A 88 -10.19 15.83 -44.10
C SER A 88 -9.23 16.49 -43.11
N SER A 89 -9.06 17.81 -43.18
CA SER A 89 -8.26 18.56 -42.20
C SER A 89 -8.76 18.38 -40.75
N ASP A 90 -10.07 18.16 -40.59
CA ASP A 90 -10.66 17.93 -39.27
C ASP A 90 -10.32 16.52 -38.75
N ASP A 91 -10.09 15.57 -39.65
CA ASP A 91 -9.68 14.21 -39.27
C ASP A 91 -8.22 14.16 -38.86
N GLU A 92 -7.36 14.87 -39.59
CA GLU A 92 -5.96 15.04 -39.20
C GLU A 92 -5.83 15.71 -37.83
N ARG A 93 -6.64 16.75 -37.57
CA ARG A 93 -6.71 17.40 -36.24
C ARG A 93 -7.15 16.42 -35.17
N LEU A 94 -8.25 15.70 -35.40
CA LEU A 94 -8.78 14.74 -34.44
C LEU A 94 -7.80 13.58 -34.17
N ILE A 95 -7.10 13.09 -35.19
CA ILE A 95 -6.06 12.06 -35.05
C ILE A 95 -4.92 12.60 -34.17
N ASN A 96 -4.44 13.82 -34.42
CA ASN A 96 -3.39 14.44 -33.61
C ASN A 96 -3.84 14.66 -32.15
N GLU A 97 -5.09 15.07 -31.92
CA GLU A 97 -5.66 15.20 -30.57
C GLU A 97 -5.74 13.84 -29.86
N LEU A 98 -6.14 12.78 -30.57
CA LEU A 98 -6.19 11.43 -30.01
C LEU A 98 -4.80 10.89 -29.70
N ASP A 99 -3.80 11.17 -30.54
CA ASP A 99 -2.41 10.75 -30.33
C ASP A 99 -1.80 11.46 -29.12
N ALA A 100 -2.00 12.78 -29.00
CA ALA A 100 -1.58 13.55 -27.83
C ALA A 100 -2.27 13.05 -26.54
N SER A 101 -3.57 12.77 -26.62
CA SER A 101 -4.32 12.21 -25.49
C SER A 101 -3.84 10.81 -25.10
N ARG A 102 -3.45 9.98 -26.09
CA ARG A 102 -2.88 8.64 -25.86
C ARG A 102 -1.55 8.75 -25.12
N ILE A 103 -0.64 9.59 -25.62
CA ILE A 103 0.69 9.79 -25.02
C ILE A 103 0.57 10.29 -23.58
N GLN A 104 -0.32 11.25 -23.32
CA GLN A 104 -0.56 11.73 -21.96
C GLN A 104 -1.11 10.64 -21.06
N LEU A 105 -2.07 9.84 -21.55
CA LEU A 105 -2.63 8.72 -20.79
C LEU A 105 -1.58 7.64 -20.48
N GLU A 106 -0.70 7.32 -21.43
CA GLU A 106 0.42 6.40 -21.22
C GLU A 106 1.34 6.88 -20.09
N HIS A 107 1.72 8.16 -20.11
CA HIS A 107 2.51 8.77 -19.04
C HIS A 107 1.80 8.71 -17.68
N ASP A 108 0.51 9.01 -17.64
CA ASP A 108 -0.25 9.03 -16.39
C ASP A 108 -0.46 7.62 -15.81
N VAL A 109 -0.60 6.61 -16.67
CA VAL A 109 -0.59 5.19 -16.29
C VAL A 109 0.76 4.82 -15.68
N ASP A 110 1.87 5.13 -16.34
CA ASP A 110 3.21 4.85 -15.83
C ASP A 110 3.45 5.47 -14.45
N LEU A 111 3.02 6.71 -14.23
CA LEU A 111 3.12 7.38 -12.94
C LEU A 111 2.29 6.67 -11.86
N THR A 112 1.07 6.25 -12.23
CA THR A 112 0.15 5.54 -11.33
C THR A 112 0.71 4.17 -10.96
N GLU A 113 1.32 3.45 -11.90
CA GLU A 113 1.99 2.17 -11.65
C GLU A 113 3.18 2.31 -10.70
N ARG A 114 4.00 3.36 -10.86
CA ARG A 114 5.11 3.63 -9.93
C ARG A 114 4.60 3.87 -8.51
N ARG A 115 3.51 4.64 -8.36
CA ARG A 115 2.88 4.88 -7.05
C ARG A 115 2.31 3.59 -6.46
N LEU A 116 1.70 2.74 -7.28
CA LEU A 116 1.20 1.44 -6.84
C LEU A 116 2.34 0.54 -6.33
N LYS A 117 3.48 0.51 -7.02
CA LYS A 117 4.67 -0.26 -6.57
C LYS A 117 5.20 0.23 -5.22
N ILE A 118 5.23 1.54 -5.01
CA ILE A 118 5.63 2.12 -3.72
C ILE A 118 4.63 1.70 -2.63
N ALA A 119 3.33 1.83 -2.90
CA ALA A 119 2.30 1.44 -1.94
C ALA A 119 2.33 -0.06 -1.60
N GLN A 120 2.67 -0.92 -2.58
CA GLN A 120 2.88 -2.35 -2.34
C GLN A 120 4.08 -2.60 -1.43
N PHE A 121 5.23 -1.97 -1.71
CA PHE A 121 6.41 -2.09 -0.87
C PHE A 121 6.16 -1.60 0.57
N GLU A 122 5.44 -0.49 0.73
CA GLU A 122 5.03 0.01 2.04
C GLU A 122 4.10 -0.97 2.76
N ALA A 123 3.16 -1.61 2.06
CA ALA A 123 2.28 -2.63 2.63
C ALA A 123 3.08 -3.83 3.17
N ASP A 124 4.01 -4.33 2.38
CA ASP A 124 4.86 -5.47 2.75
C ASP A 124 5.75 -5.12 3.96
N SER A 125 6.31 -3.91 3.98
CA SER A 125 7.10 -3.43 5.12
C SER A 125 6.28 -3.27 6.39
N LEU A 126 5.03 -2.81 6.29
CA LEU A 126 4.11 -2.71 7.44
C LEU A 126 3.69 -4.09 7.94
N ALA A 127 3.51 -5.06 7.04
CA ALA A 127 3.20 -6.44 7.41
C ALA A 127 4.35 -7.08 8.19
N GLN A 128 5.60 -6.93 7.72
CA GLN A 128 6.77 -7.43 8.44
C GLN A 128 6.90 -6.79 9.84
N MET A 129 6.74 -5.47 9.92
CA MET A 129 6.84 -4.78 11.20
C MET A 129 5.73 -5.21 12.18
N LEU A 130 4.55 -5.57 11.68
CA LEU A 130 3.49 -6.12 12.53
C LEU A 130 3.87 -7.51 13.09
N GLU A 131 4.39 -8.40 12.24
CA GLU A 131 4.86 -9.72 12.65
C GLU A 131 5.95 -9.62 13.72
N ASP A 132 6.95 -8.76 13.50
CA ASP A 132 8.05 -8.54 14.46
C ASP A 132 7.54 -8.03 15.83
N LEU A 133 6.46 -7.23 15.85
CA LEU A 133 5.86 -6.76 17.10
C LEU A 133 5.00 -7.82 17.77
N GLU A 134 4.28 -8.64 17.00
CA GLU A 134 3.51 -9.76 17.53
C GLU A 134 4.44 -10.79 18.21
N ASP A 135 5.58 -11.07 17.61
CA ASP A 135 6.61 -11.95 18.19
C ASP A 135 7.18 -11.38 19.50
N GLN A 136 7.50 -10.08 19.54
CA GLN A 136 7.98 -9.43 20.76
C GLN A 136 6.93 -9.44 21.88
N VAL A 137 5.65 -9.25 21.53
CA VAL A 137 4.55 -9.35 22.51
C VAL A 137 4.44 -10.77 23.05
N ALA A 138 4.57 -11.79 22.19
CA ALA A 138 4.52 -13.19 22.61
C ALA A 138 5.69 -13.56 23.53
N GLU A 139 6.90 -13.08 23.24
CA GLU A 139 8.09 -13.27 24.09
C GLU A 139 7.88 -12.63 25.47
N ILE A 140 7.44 -11.37 25.51
CA ILE A 140 7.18 -10.67 26.78
C ILE A 140 6.06 -11.35 27.57
N ALA A 141 5.00 -11.83 26.89
CA ALA A 141 3.91 -12.53 27.56
C ALA A 141 4.41 -13.83 28.23
N ALA A 142 5.25 -14.62 27.55
CA ALA A 142 5.84 -15.83 28.11
C ALA A 142 6.75 -15.54 29.32
N ASP A 143 7.53 -14.47 29.26
CA ASP A 143 8.38 -14.03 30.38
C ASP A 143 7.52 -13.62 31.59
N LEU A 144 6.44 -12.87 31.37
CA LEU A 144 5.53 -12.43 32.44
C LEU A 144 4.76 -13.60 33.08
N ASP A 145 4.27 -14.56 32.30
CA ASP A 145 3.62 -15.76 32.82
C ASP A 145 4.60 -16.60 33.66
N GLY A 146 5.85 -16.74 33.18
CA GLY A 146 6.92 -17.43 33.92
C GLY A 146 7.34 -16.72 35.21
N GLU A 147 7.24 -15.39 35.26
CA GLU A 147 7.42 -14.61 36.50
C GLU A 147 6.29 -14.89 37.52
N GLU A 148 5.03 -14.96 37.07
CA GLU A 148 3.87 -15.20 37.93
C GLU A 148 3.91 -16.58 38.60
N ASP A 149 4.23 -17.64 37.84
CA ASP A 149 4.37 -19.00 38.36
C ASP A 149 5.48 -19.14 39.41
N ASN A 150 6.60 -18.42 39.22
CA ASN A 150 7.71 -18.41 40.17
C ASN A 150 7.39 -17.60 41.44
N PHE A 151 6.64 -16.50 41.32
CA PHE A 151 6.21 -15.68 42.46
C PHE A 151 5.21 -16.42 43.37
N LEU A 152 4.36 -17.27 42.79
CA LEU A 152 3.42 -18.11 43.52
C LEU A 152 4.10 -19.28 44.23
N ASN A 153 5.13 -19.88 43.61
CA ASN A 153 5.91 -20.97 44.23
C ASN A 153 6.83 -20.48 45.36
N GLU A 154 7.35 -19.25 45.33
CA GLU A 154 8.19 -18.69 46.40
C GLU A 154 7.40 -18.28 47.67
N ARG A 155 6.06 -18.25 47.60
CA ARG A 155 5.18 -17.93 48.75
C ARG A 155 4.70 -19.16 49.54
N HIS A 156 5.04 -20.37 49.10
CA HIS A 156 4.69 -21.64 49.74
C HIS A 156 5.92 -22.31 50.37
#